data_AF-A0A0F9U155-F1
#
_entry.id   AF-A0A0F9U155-F1
#
_cell.length_a   1.000
_cell.length_b   1.000
_cell.length_c   1.000
_cell.angle_alpha   90.00
_cell.angle_beta   90.00
_cell.angle_gamma   90.00
#
_symmetry.space_group_name_H-M   'P 1'
#
loop_
_entity.id
_entity.type
_entity.pdbx_description
1 polymer ?
#
loop_
_entity_poly.entity_id
_entity_poly.type
_entity_poly.pdbx_seq_one_letter_code
_entity_poly.pdbx_strand_id
1 'polypeptide(L)' 'MPDNKQCPKCSAKMIQWDTGAVILTEPAKYPWNWRCGCGHSEKGGARTGQTEEQRFQAEWEQQQEATQ' A
#
# COMPACT_ATOMS: atom_id res chain seq x y z
N MET A 1 -3.51 6.59 -11.36
CA MET A 1 -4.52 5.69 -11.97
C MET A 1 -4.55 4.43 -11.11
N PRO A 2 -5.71 3.92 -10.63
CA PRO A 2 -5.68 2.62 -9.99
C PRO A 2 -5.30 1.60 -11.08
N ASP A 3 -4.18 0.91 -10.91
CA ASP A 3 -3.67 -0.10 -11.84
C ASP A 3 -4.77 -1.13 -12.12
N ASN A 4 -5.49 -0.97 -13.24
CA ASN A 4 -6.55 -1.89 -13.64
C ASN A 4 -5.90 -3.18 -14.16
N LYS A 5 -5.46 -4.04 -13.24
CA LYS A 5 -4.92 -5.35 -13.59
C LYS A 5 -6.05 -6.35 -13.85
N GLN A 6 -6.03 -6.97 -15.03
CA GLN A 6 -6.94 -8.05 -15.38
C GLN A 6 -6.35 -9.41 -14.98
N CYS A 7 -7.23 -10.33 -14.57
CA CYS A 7 -6.85 -11.68 -14.21
C CYS A 7 -6.48 -12.48 -15.47
N PRO A 8 -5.29 -13.11 -15.54
CA PRO A 8 -4.91 -13.92 -16.70
C PRO A 8 -5.75 -15.20 -16.88
N LYS A 9 -6.54 -15.60 -15.87
CA LYS A 9 -7.37 -16.83 -15.93
C LYS A 9 -8.80 -16.58 -16.38
N CYS A 10 -9.43 -15.49 -15.94
CA CYS A 10 -10.86 -15.23 -16.20
C CYS A 10 -11.13 -13.82 -16.74
N SER A 11 -10.08 -13.03 -17.02
CA SER A 11 -10.15 -11.64 -17.51
C SER A 11 -10.89 -10.64 -16.61
N ALA A 12 -11.38 -11.07 -15.46
CA ALA A 12 -12.00 -10.19 -14.48
C ALA A 12 -10.98 -9.25 -13.84
N LYS A 13 -11.45 -8.12 -13.31
CA LYS A 13 -10.60 -7.16 -12.61
C LYS A 13 -10.05 -7.77 -11.31
N MET A 14 -8.76 -7.59 -11.07
CA MET A 14 -8.11 -7.96 -9.81
C MET A 14 -8.17 -6.80 -8.81
N ILE A 15 -8.24 -7.14 -7.52
CA ILE A 15 -8.15 -6.19 -6.42
C ILE A 15 -6.76 -6.23 -5.79
N GLN A 16 -6.26 -5.07 -5.36
CA GLN A 16 -5.08 -5.02 -4.49
C GLN A 16 -5.47 -5.50 -3.09
N TRP A 17 -4.64 -6.34 -2.50
CA TRP A 17 -4.86 -6.92 -1.19
C TRP A 17 -3.56 -6.88 -0.39
N ASP A 18 -3.55 -6.15 0.72
CA ASP A 18 -2.38 -6.08 1.58
C ASP A 18 -2.07 -7.45 2.21
N THR A 19 -0.79 -7.79 2.25
CA THR A 19 -0.36 -9.08 2.80
C THR A 19 -0.47 -9.15 4.32
N GLY A 20 -0.59 -7.99 4.98
CA GLY A 20 -0.44 -7.85 6.43
C GLY A 20 1.01 -7.97 6.90
N ALA A 21 1.97 -8.21 6.00
CA ALA A 21 3.38 -8.24 6.33
C ALA A 21 3.96 -6.82 6.34
N VAL A 22 4.98 -6.62 7.17
CA VAL A 22 5.80 -5.41 7.21
C VAL A 22 7.25 -5.82 7.04
N ILE A 23 7.92 -5.21 6.08
CA ILE A 23 9.36 -5.35 5.89
C ILE A 23 10.01 -4.18 6.64
N LEU A 24 10.79 -4.53 7.66
CA LEU A 24 11.48 -3.59 8.56
C LEU A 24 12.73 -3.00 7.88
N THR A 25 12.51 -2.16 6.87
CA THR A 25 13.51 -1.28 6.28
C THR A 25 13.26 0.16 6.71
N GLU A 26 14.20 1.06 6.44
CA GLU A 26 13.99 2.49 6.57
C GLU A 26 13.91 3.14 5.17
N PRO A 27 12.74 3.67 4.76
CA PRO A 27 11.41 3.53 5.36
C PRO A 27 10.83 2.11 5.22
N ALA A 28 9.86 1.78 6.10
CA ALA A 28 9.24 0.46 6.13
C ALA A 28 8.52 0.14 4.81
N LYS A 29 8.48 -1.13 4.40
CA LYS A 29 7.78 -1.54 3.18
C LYS A 29 6.61 -2.47 3.48
N TYR A 30 5.49 -2.22 2.84
CA TYR A 30 4.23 -2.94 3.02
C TYR A 30 3.88 -3.66 1.70
N PRO A 31 4.27 -4.94 1.54
CA PRO A 31 3.95 -5.70 0.34
C PRO A 31 2.46 -5.98 0.23
N TRP A 32 1.97 -5.99 -1.00
CA TRP A 32 0.58 -6.28 -1.33
C TRP A 32 0.52 -7.23 -2.53
N ASN A 33 -0.59 -7.93 -2.69
CA ASN A 33 -0.84 -8.90 -3.75
C ASN A 33 -2.04 -8.49 -4.60
N TRP A 34 -2.08 -8.97 -5.84
CA TRP A 34 -3.28 -8.96 -6.65
C TRP A 34 -4.09 -10.21 -6.36
N ARG A 35 -5.39 -10.06 -6.10
CA ARG A 35 -6.32 -11.18 -5.93
C ARG A 35 -7.49 -11.06 -6.89
N CYS A 36 -7.92 -12.20 -7.42
CA CYS A 36 -9.12 -12.30 -8.23
C CYS A 36 -10.14 -13.22 -7.54
N GLY A 37 -11.43 -12.93 -7.71
CA GLY A 37 -12.53 -13.77 -7.19
C GLY A 37 -12.55 -15.19 -7.74
N CYS A 38 -11.87 -15.48 -8.86
CA CYS A 38 -11.72 -16.84 -9.40
C CYS A 38 -10.69 -17.70 -8.65
N GLY A 39 -10.07 -17.17 -7.58
CA GLY A 39 -9.04 -17.85 -6.78
C GLY A 39 -7.61 -17.67 -7.30
N HIS A 40 -7.39 -16.94 -8.40
CA HIS A 40 -6.05 -16.58 -8.83
C HIS A 40 -5.48 -15.43 -7.99
N SER A 41 -4.23 -15.58 -7.55
CA SER A 41 -3.46 -14.55 -6.86
C SER A 41 -2.08 -14.38 -7.49
N GLU A 42 -1.59 -13.14 -7.53
CA GLU A 42 -0.26 -12.81 -8.01
C GLU A 42 0.43 -11.82 -7.06
N LYS A 43 1.76 -11.86 -7.00
CA LYS A 43 2.54 -10.85 -6.26
C LYS A 43 2.30 -9.47 -6.86
N GLY A 44 2.01 -8.51 -6.00
CA GLY A 44 1.91 -7.11 -6.37
C GLY A 44 3.25 -6.40 -6.17
N GLY A 45 3.16 -5.14 -5.77
CA GLY A 45 4.30 -4.33 -5.36
C GLY A 45 4.44 -4.22 -3.85
N ALA A 46 5.18 -3.22 -3.41
CA ALA A 46 5.25 -2.80 -2.02
C ALA A 46 4.99 -1.30 -1.92
N ARG A 47 4.16 -0.91 -0.95
CA ARG A 47 4.01 0.49 -0.58
C ARG A 47 5.14 0.88 0.36
N THR A 48 5.70 2.06 0.15
CA THR A 48 6.72 2.61 1.03
C THR A 48 6.03 3.41 2.13
N GLY A 49 6.35 3.13 3.38
CA GLY A 49 5.93 3.91 4.53
C GLY A 49 6.61 5.28 4.58
N GLN A 50 6.30 6.04 5.63
CA GLN A 50 6.97 7.31 5.91
C GLN A 50 8.32 7.06 6.59
N THR A 51 9.27 7.96 6.38
CA THR A 51 10.46 8.07 7.24
C THR A 51 10.10 8.71 8.58
N GLU A 52 11.00 8.64 9.56
CA GLU A 52 10.78 9.29 10.85
C GLU A 52 10.67 10.81 10.71
N GLU A 53 11.45 11.44 9.83
CA GLU A 53 11.39 12.88 9.57
C GLU A 53 10.05 13.28 8.94
N GLN A 54 9.54 12.48 8.01
CA GLN A 54 8.23 12.71 7.39
C GLN A 54 7.10 12.57 8.40
N ARG A 55 7.20 11.60 9.32
CA ARG A 55 6.23 11.42 10.40
C ARG A 55 6.26 12.63 11.34
N PHE A 56 7.46 13.04 11.77
CA PHE A 56 7.64 14.20 12.64
C PHE A 56 7.11 15.49 12.01
N GLN A 57 7.43 15.74 10.74
CA GLN A 57 6.96 16.91 10.02
C GLN A 57 5.42 16.95 9.97
N ALA A 58 4.77 15.83 9.65
CA ALA A 58 3.32 15.74 9.62
C ALA A 58 2.68 15.96 11.00
N GLU A 59 3.29 15.42 12.06
CA GLU A 59 2.82 15.64 13.44
C GLU A 59 2.95 17.11 13.86
N TRP A 60 4.05 17.77 13.47
CA TRP A 60 4.26 19.19 13.75
C TRP A 60 3.25 20.08 13.01
N GLU A 61 3.01 19.81 11.72
CA GLU A 61 2.03 20.55 10.91
C GLU A 61 0.61 20.44 11.48
N GLN A 62 0.17 19.23 11.86
CA GLN A 62 -1.14 19.02 12.49
C GLN A 62 -1.31 19.83 13.78
N GLN A 63 -0.26 19.98 14.60
CA GLN A 63 -0.33 20.78 15.82
C GLN A 63 -0.43 22.28 15.55
N GLN A 64 0.19 22.77 14.47
CA GLN A 64 0.06 24.17 14.05
C GLN A 64 -1.36 24.48 13.58
N GLU A 65 -1.98 23.56 12.83
CA GLU A 65 -3.37 23.72 12.36
C GLU A 65 -4.40 23.63 13.51
N ALA A 66 -4.17 22.79 14.51
CA ALA A 66 -5.05 22.66 15.68
C ALA A 66 -5.02 23.87 16.63
N THR A 67 -4.06 24.79 16.46
CA THR A 67 -3.87 25.97 17.31
C THR A 67 -4.47 27.25 16.70
N GLN A 68 -5.03 27.17 15.49
CA GLN A 68 -5.77 28.27 14.82
C GLN A 68 -7.27 28.14 15.01
#